data_AF-A0A4R5MMT5-F1
#
_entry.id   AF-A0A4R5MMT5-F1
#
_cell.length_a   1.000
_cell.length_b   1.000
_cell.length_c   1.000
_cell.angle_alpha   90.00
_cell.angle_beta   90.00
_cell.angle_gamma   90.00
#
_symmetry.space_group_name_H-M   'P 1'
#
loop_
_entity.id
_entity.type
_entity.pdbx_description
1 polymer ?
#
loop_
_entity_poly.entity_id
_entity_poly.type
_entity_poly.pdbx_seq_one_letter_code
_entity_poly.pdbx_strand_id
1 'polypeptide(L)'
;MKINLIIYIALLLPTLTFAQMKFKSVGTPKPIEFTFGFQHQKGAFVWYKGKNVPIPLKLKALDIDSTERESGQPDFYSYKYTEMYNGKATGEYGITEWPRNVADIYYIRYKDGKKFKFELIDEKETYDGKDMALLHGVQIHYYVFYEDNLAFVYADGSKTKQLLSTINKDDARHINIEDYNFDGINDISFSTSIYNGVEVVEDIKEIFIYNTATKKFNKLQKATSTKGVSFGDLKLNKPHKQIVAKCKVGNKWLTYTYKFDELGKLIAVKQAD
;
A
#
# COMPACT_ATOMS: atom_id res chain seq x y z
N MET A 1 3.32 24.23 45.21
CA MET A 1 3.29 23.99 43.75
C MET A 1 4.61 23.41 43.31
N LYS A 2 4.65 22.11 43.00
CA LYS A 2 5.78 21.50 42.30
C LYS A 2 5.18 20.76 41.10
N ILE A 3 5.50 21.23 39.91
CA ILE A 3 5.02 20.71 38.63
C ILE A 3 5.74 19.37 38.42
N ASN A 4 4.97 18.27 38.40
CA ASN A 4 5.45 16.97 37.95
C ASN A 4 5.61 17.05 36.42
N LEU A 5 6.86 17.15 35.97
CA LEU A 5 7.23 17.02 34.57
C LEU A 5 7.14 15.54 34.18
N ILE A 6 5.97 15.11 33.72
CA ILE A 6 5.83 13.81 33.05
C ILE A 6 6.36 14.00 31.63
N ILE A 7 7.62 13.59 31.42
CA ILE A 7 8.22 13.50 30.10
C ILE A 7 7.55 12.30 29.40
N TYR A 8 6.57 12.57 28.54
CA TYR A 8 6.09 11.59 27.58
C TYR A 8 7.16 11.42 26.51
N ILE A 9 7.96 10.36 26.65
CA ILE A 9 8.77 9.84 25.55
C ILE A 9 7.77 9.29 24.53
N ALA A 10 7.44 10.12 23.54
CA ALA A 10 6.81 9.67 22.32
C ALA A 10 7.84 8.81 21.57
N LEU A 11 7.89 7.52 21.90
CA LEU A 11 8.54 6.50 21.11
C LEU A 11 7.93 6.59 19.69
N LEU A 12 8.65 7.24 18.78
CA LEU A 12 8.49 7.13 17.33
C LEU A 12 8.80 5.68 16.94
N LEU A 13 7.90 4.77 17.30
CA LEU A 13 7.90 3.42 16.79
C LEU A 13 7.42 3.49 15.33
N PRO A 14 8.12 2.82 14.40
CA PRO A 14 7.70 2.77 13.01
C PRO A 14 6.25 2.30 12.96
N THR A 15 5.42 2.99 12.16
CA THR A 15 4.07 2.57 11.87
C THR A 15 4.15 1.20 11.21
N LEU A 16 3.96 0.14 12.00
CA LEU A 16 3.63 -1.18 11.49
C LEU A 16 2.25 -1.07 10.84
N THR A 17 2.22 -0.56 9.61
CA THR A 17 1.09 -0.76 8.71
C THR A 17 1.17 -2.22 8.30
N PHE A 18 0.61 -3.11 9.13
CA PHE A 18 0.42 -4.48 8.72
C PHE A 18 -0.54 -4.46 7.54
N ALA A 19 0.02 -4.65 6.35
CA ALA A 19 -0.73 -4.65 5.11
C ALA A 19 -1.72 -5.82 5.02
N GLN A 20 -1.56 -6.84 5.87
CA GLN A 20 -2.46 -7.97 6.00
C GLN A 20 -2.69 -8.41 7.45
N MET A 21 -3.93 -8.78 7.75
CA MET A 21 -4.37 -9.29 9.04
C MET A 21 -5.34 -10.45 8.84
N LYS A 22 -5.30 -11.45 9.71
CA LYS A 22 -6.21 -12.61 9.65
C LYS A 22 -7.31 -12.50 10.69
N PHE A 23 -8.51 -12.83 10.29
CA PHE A 23 -9.71 -12.69 11.09
C PHE A 23 -10.53 -13.97 11.09
N LYS A 24 -11.25 -14.23 12.18
CA LYS A 24 -12.23 -15.31 12.29
C LYS A 24 -13.56 -14.81 12.85
N SER A 25 -14.67 -15.34 12.37
CA SER A 25 -16.00 -14.92 12.84
C SER A 25 -16.32 -15.44 14.23
N VAL A 26 -17.02 -14.62 15.00
CA VAL A 26 -17.50 -14.94 16.36
C VAL A 26 -19.00 -15.28 16.32
N GLY A 27 -19.44 -16.25 17.14
CA GLY A 27 -20.85 -16.59 17.30
C GLY A 27 -21.45 -17.41 16.14
N THR A 28 -20.62 -17.99 15.28
CA THR A 28 -21.04 -18.89 14.19
C THR A 28 -20.67 -20.34 14.49
N PRO A 29 -21.52 -21.34 14.17
CA PRO A 29 -21.20 -22.76 14.40
C PRO A 29 -19.93 -23.24 13.71
N LYS A 30 -19.62 -22.67 12.54
CA LYS A 30 -18.36 -22.86 11.82
C LYS A 30 -17.74 -21.48 11.59
N PRO A 31 -16.57 -21.18 12.20
CA PRO A 31 -15.89 -19.92 11.99
C PRO A 31 -15.57 -19.69 10.50
N ILE A 32 -15.87 -18.49 10.04
CA ILE A 32 -15.45 -17.97 8.75
C ILE A 32 -14.11 -17.29 8.98
N GLU A 33 -13.07 -17.77 8.29
CA GLU A 33 -11.72 -17.20 8.38
C GLU A 33 -11.34 -16.52 7.07
N PHE A 34 -10.70 -15.36 7.15
CA PHE A 34 -10.14 -14.66 6.00
C PHE A 34 -8.90 -13.84 6.36
N THR A 35 -8.05 -13.60 5.37
CA THR A 35 -7.05 -12.54 5.39
C THR A 35 -7.69 -11.27 4.83
N PHE A 36 -7.64 -10.18 5.57
CA PHE A 36 -7.91 -8.84 5.09
C PHE A 36 -6.59 -8.19 4.72
N GLY A 37 -6.49 -7.60 3.53
CA GLY A 37 -5.35 -6.77 3.20
C GLY A 37 -5.79 -5.48 2.56
N PHE A 38 -5.05 -4.41 2.81
CA PHE A 38 -5.34 -3.08 2.31
C PHE A 38 -4.08 -2.23 2.27
N GLN A 39 -4.07 -1.26 1.36
CA GLN A 39 -2.99 -0.30 1.19
C GLN A 39 -3.59 1.09 1.32
N HIS A 40 -3.73 1.55 2.57
CA HIS A 40 -4.49 2.74 2.91
C HIS A 40 -5.91 2.69 2.30
N GLN A 41 -6.30 3.67 1.50
CA GLN A 41 -7.64 3.76 0.89
C GLN A 41 -7.80 2.90 -0.38
N LYS A 42 -6.76 2.17 -0.80
CA LYS A 42 -6.71 1.46 -2.09
C LYS A 42 -6.23 0.02 -1.91
N GLY A 43 -6.35 -0.78 -2.97
CA GLY A 43 -5.78 -2.12 -3.02
C GLY A 43 -6.41 -3.14 -2.07
N ALA A 44 -7.57 -2.83 -1.49
CA ALA A 44 -8.18 -3.61 -0.43
C ALA A 44 -8.83 -4.90 -0.96
N PHE A 45 -8.71 -5.97 -0.17
CA PHE A 45 -9.30 -7.28 -0.49
C PHE A 45 -9.61 -8.09 0.77
N VAL A 46 -10.44 -9.12 0.59
CA VAL A 46 -10.58 -10.23 1.53
C VAL A 46 -10.25 -11.55 0.84
N TRP A 47 -9.52 -12.41 1.52
CA TRP A 47 -9.14 -13.71 1.03
C TRP A 47 -9.58 -14.78 2.02
N TYR A 48 -10.72 -15.40 1.74
CA TYR A 48 -11.28 -16.45 2.57
C TYR A 48 -10.40 -17.70 2.56
N LYS A 49 -10.23 -18.31 3.74
CA LYS A 49 -9.48 -19.56 3.92
C LYS A 49 -10.02 -20.65 2.99
N GLY A 50 -9.13 -21.31 2.26
CA GLY A 50 -9.46 -22.36 1.30
C GLY A 50 -10.01 -21.86 -0.04
N LYS A 51 -10.01 -20.55 -0.30
CA LYS A 51 -10.27 -19.99 -1.64
C LYS A 51 -8.96 -19.67 -2.34
N ASN A 52 -8.95 -19.76 -3.67
CA ASN A 52 -7.76 -19.49 -4.49
C ASN A 52 -7.68 -18.06 -5.02
N VAL A 53 -8.77 -17.29 -4.87
CA VAL A 53 -8.89 -15.94 -5.44
C VAL A 53 -9.38 -14.99 -4.36
N PRO A 54 -8.68 -13.86 -4.13
CA PRO A 54 -9.15 -12.82 -3.24
C PRO A 54 -10.32 -12.05 -3.86
N ILE A 55 -11.22 -11.53 -3.02
CA ILE A 55 -12.35 -10.71 -3.44
C ILE A 55 -11.98 -9.23 -3.26
N PRO A 56 -12.08 -8.40 -4.31
CA PRO A 56 -11.77 -6.99 -4.20
C PRO A 56 -12.80 -6.25 -3.36
N LEU A 57 -12.28 -5.28 -2.62
CA LEU A 57 -13.06 -4.36 -1.82
C LEU A 57 -12.98 -2.95 -2.41
N LYS A 58 -14.13 -2.31 -2.56
CA LYS A 58 -14.22 -0.92 -3.01
C LYS A 58 -14.47 -0.02 -1.80
N LEU A 59 -13.59 0.95 -1.56
CA LEU A 59 -13.82 1.94 -0.51
C LEU A 59 -15.12 2.70 -0.80
N LYS A 60 -15.98 2.76 0.21
CA LYS A 60 -17.27 3.46 0.18
C LYS A 60 -17.22 4.73 1.01
N ALA A 61 -16.60 4.68 2.19
CA ALA A 61 -16.44 5.82 3.07
C ALA A 61 -15.23 5.64 3.98
N LEU A 62 -14.64 6.76 4.38
CA LEU A 62 -13.68 6.89 5.48
C LEU A 62 -14.20 7.97 6.41
N ASP A 63 -14.27 7.64 7.70
CA ASP A 63 -14.58 8.56 8.78
C ASP A 63 -13.37 8.64 9.73
N ILE A 64 -13.03 9.85 10.18
CA ILE A 64 -11.85 10.11 11.03
C ILE A 64 -12.33 10.81 12.29
N ASP A 65 -12.26 10.11 13.42
CA ASP A 65 -12.53 10.68 14.73
C ASP A 65 -11.22 11.23 15.32
N SER A 66 -11.16 12.55 15.45
CA SER A 66 -10.01 13.30 15.99
C SER A 66 -10.35 14.02 17.31
N THR A 67 -11.48 13.70 17.93
CA THR A 67 -12.00 14.42 19.11
C THR A 67 -11.05 14.38 20.31
N GLU A 68 -10.31 13.29 20.50
CA GLU A 68 -9.37 13.11 21.61
C GLU A 68 -7.93 13.56 21.30
N ARG A 69 -7.72 14.24 20.17
CA ARG A 69 -6.39 14.67 19.74
C ARG A 69 -5.77 15.70 20.67
N GLU A 70 -6.58 16.61 21.21
CA GLU A 70 -6.14 17.58 22.23
C GLU A 70 -5.75 16.89 23.55
N SER A 71 -6.34 15.73 23.84
CA SER A 71 -5.98 14.85 24.96
C SER A 71 -4.73 13.99 24.68
N GLY A 72 -4.08 14.18 23.53
CA GLY A 72 -2.91 13.40 23.10
C GLY A 72 -3.21 12.00 22.59
N GLN A 73 -4.48 11.64 22.39
CA GLN A 73 -4.85 10.39 21.73
C GLN A 73 -4.75 10.53 20.21
N PRO A 74 -4.38 9.46 19.51
CA PRO A 74 -4.37 9.47 18.05
C PRO A 74 -5.78 9.36 17.46
N ASP A 75 -5.91 9.78 16.21
CA ASP A 75 -7.17 9.68 15.45
C ASP A 75 -7.61 8.20 15.28
N PHE A 76 -8.92 7.95 15.32
CA PHE A 76 -9.52 6.66 14.92
C PHE A 76 -9.97 6.73 13.46
N TYR A 77 -9.68 5.68 12.69
CA TYR A 77 -10.01 5.60 11.28
C TYR A 77 -11.06 4.51 11.06
N SER A 78 -12.26 4.90 10.63
CA SER A 78 -13.35 3.98 10.34
C SER A 78 -13.60 3.90 8.84
N TYR A 79 -13.27 2.74 8.26
CA TYR A 79 -13.45 2.45 6.84
C TYR A 79 -14.72 1.65 6.59
N LYS A 80 -15.42 1.97 5.51
CA LYS A 80 -16.48 1.13 4.95
C LYS A 80 -16.09 0.68 3.55
N TYR A 81 -16.14 -0.61 3.31
CA TYR A 81 -15.81 -1.23 2.03
C TYR A 81 -16.98 -2.05 1.48
N THR A 82 -17.28 -1.90 0.20
CA THR A 82 -18.19 -2.80 -0.50
C THR A 82 -17.43 -4.00 -1.05
N GLU A 83 -17.89 -5.20 -0.70
CA GLU A 83 -17.39 -6.47 -1.26
C GLU A 83 -17.91 -6.65 -2.69
N MET A 84 -17.00 -6.82 -3.65
CA MET A 84 -17.32 -6.94 -5.07
C MET A 84 -17.00 -8.34 -5.59
N TYR A 85 -17.96 -9.26 -5.53
CA TYR A 85 -17.79 -10.63 -6.02
C TYR A 85 -18.38 -10.79 -7.43
N ASN A 86 -17.56 -11.20 -8.40
CA ASN A 86 -17.95 -11.34 -9.81
C ASN A 86 -18.67 -10.09 -10.36
N GLY A 87 -18.16 -8.91 -10.01
CA GLY A 87 -18.72 -7.62 -10.43
C GLY A 87 -20.01 -7.20 -9.71
N LYS A 88 -20.53 -8.00 -8.78
CA LYS A 88 -21.73 -7.69 -7.99
C LYS A 88 -21.35 -7.34 -6.56
N ALA A 89 -22.04 -6.35 -6.01
CA ALA A 89 -21.92 -6.02 -4.60
C ALA A 89 -22.61 -7.11 -3.76
N THR A 90 -21.88 -7.77 -2.86
CA THR A 90 -22.39 -8.90 -2.05
C THR A 90 -22.52 -8.59 -0.57
N GLY A 91 -21.81 -7.58 -0.09
CA GLY A 91 -21.89 -7.13 1.28
C GLY A 91 -21.02 -5.91 1.55
N GLU A 92 -20.97 -5.53 2.82
CA GLU A 92 -20.20 -4.39 3.30
C GLU A 92 -19.35 -4.78 4.50
N TYR A 93 -18.06 -4.45 4.44
CA TYR A 93 -17.17 -4.51 5.58
C TYR A 93 -17.11 -3.14 6.26
N GLY A 94 -17.10 -3.15 7.59
CA GLY A 94 -16.70 -2.00 8.39
C GLY A 94 -15.50 -2.37 9.24
N ILE A 95 -14.50 -1.51 9.26
CA ILE A 95 -13.26 -1.69 10.01
C ILE A 95 -12.96 -0.37 10.72
N THR A 96 -12.68 -0.45 12.01
CA THR A 96 -12.17 0.67 12.79
C THR A 96 -10.77 0.37 13.26
N GLU A 97 -9.83 1.21 12.87
CA GLU A 97 -8.43 1.15 13.25
C GLU A 97 -8.13 2.21 14.31
N TRP A 98 -7.35 1.78 15.30
CA TRP A 98 -6.62 2.62 16.23
C TRP A 98 -5.13 2.37 15.98
N PRO A 99 -4.18 3.28 16.28
CA PRO A 99 -2.80 3.02 15.91
C PRO A 99 -2.29 1.68 16.42
N ARG A 100 -1.85 0.87 15.45
CA ARG A 100 -1.30 -0.48 15.64
C ARG A 100 -2.34 -1.56 16.00
N ASN A 101 -3.64 -1.29 15.97
CA ASN A 101 -4.69 -2.27 16.29
C ASN A 101 -5.98 -2.09 15.47
N VAL A 102 -6.71 -3.18 15.28
CA VAL A 102 -8.10 -3.14 14.77
C VAL A 102 -9.05 -3.21 15.97
N ALA A 103 -9.80 -2.13 16.19
CA ALA A 103 -10.74 -1.99 17.30
C ALA A 103 -12.07 -2.70 17.05
N ASP A 104 -12.56 -2.67 15.81
CA ASP A 104 -13.76 -3.40 15.39
C ASP A 104 -13.64 -3.83 13.93
N ILE A 105 -14.21 -4.99 13.61
CA ILE A 105 -14.37 -5.47 12.25
C ILE A 105 -15.67 -6.27 12.12
N TYR A 106 -16.45 -5.94 11.10
CA TYR A 106 -17.69 -6.63 10.81
C TYR A 106 -17.95 -6.74 9.31
N TYR A 107 -18.87 -7.64 8.96
CA TYR A 107 -19.39 -7.81 7.61
C TYR A 107 -20.92 -7.86 7.66
N ILE A 108 -21.58 -7.11 6.79
CA ILE A 108 -23.03 -7.15 6.58
C ILE A 108 -23.29 -7.73 5.19
N ARG A 109 -23.92 -8.89 5.14
CA ARG A 109 -24.25 -9.55 3.88
C ARG A 109 -25.52 -8.95 3.28
N TYR A 110 -25.50 -8.57 2.01
CA TYR A 110 -26.64 -7.88 1.39
C TYR A 110 -27.85 -8.77 1.15
N LYS A 111 -27.65 -10.06 0.85
CA LYS A 111 -28.76 -10.96 0.50
C LYS A 111 -29.80 -11.13 1.63
N ASP A 112 -29.39 -10.97 2.88
CA ASP A 112 -30.22 -11.24 4.06
C ASP A 112 -29.97 -10.29 5.25
N GLY A 113 -29.13 -9.26 5.08
CA GLY A 113 -28.82 -8.30 6.13
C GLY A 113 -28.03 -8.88 7.32
N LYS A 114 -27.58 -10.14 7.24
CA LYS A 114 -26.91 -10.79 8.37
C LYS A 114 -25.58 -10.12 8.66
N LYS A 115 -25.40 -9.66 9.91
CA LYS A 115 -24.15 -9.11 10.43
C LYS A 115 -23.28 -10.21 11.05
N PHE A 116 -22.01 -10.21 10.68
CA PHE A 116 -20.96 -11.07 11.24
C PHE A 116 -19.93 -10.16 11.92
N LYS A 117 -19.49 -10.54 13.11
CA LYS A 117 -18.38 -9.90 13.81
C LYS A 117 -17.15 -10.79 13.73
N PHE A 118 -15.97 -10.19 13.70
CA PHE A 118 -14.73 -10.93 13.64
C PHE A 118 -13.76 -10.51 14.74
N GLU A 119 -12.87 -11.42 15.10
CA GLU A 119 -11.74 -11.16 15.97
C GLU A 119 -10.44 -11.47 15.23
N LEU A 120 -9.38 -10.73 15.57
CA LEU A 120 -8.04 -10.95 15.03
C LEU A 120 -7.57 -12.36 15.45
N ILE A 121 -6.97 -13.08 14.51
CA ILE A 121 -6.28 -14.33 14.79
C ILE A 121 -4.86 -13.96 15.23
N ASP A 122 -4.54 -14.24 16.49
CA ASP A 122 -3.18 -14.08 17.03
C ASP A 122 -2.27 -15.17 16.46
N GLU A 123 -1.40 -14.80 15.52
CA GLU A 123 -0.46 -15.72 14.90
C GLU A 123 0.77 -15.87 15.81
N LYS A 124 0.95 -17.05 16.39
CA LYS A 124 2.15 -17.37 17.17
C LYS A 124 3.38 -17.61 16.29
N GLU A 125 3.19 -17.72 14.98
CA GLU A 125 4.26 -17.95 14.02
C GLU A 125 4.94 -16.64 13.65
N THR A 126 6.26 -16.69 13.45
CA THR A 126 7.03 -15.55 12.96
C THR A 126 6.52 -15.17 11.57
N TYR A 127 6.22 -13.88 11.38
CA TYR A 127 5.84 -13.34 10.08
C TYR A 127 6.89 -13.69 9.01
N ASP A 128 6.47 -14.34 7.92
CA ASP A 128 7.35 -14.84 6.86
C ASP A 128 7.77 -13.76 5.85
N GLY A 129 7.39 -12.51 6.09
CA GLY A 129 7.68 -11.38 5.23
C GLY A 129 6.79 -11.27 4.00
N LYS A 130 5.86 -12.20 3.75
CA LYS A 130 5.02 -12.19 2.55
C LYS A 130 3.84 -11.26 2.68
N ASP A 131 3.49 -10.64 1.55
CA ASP A 131 2.38 -9.73 1.47
C ASP A 131 1.81 -9.69 0.03
N MET A 132 0.64 -9.09 -0.09
CA MET A 132 -0.14 -9.01 -1.31
C MET A 132 -1.02 -7.76 -1.30
N ALA A 133 -1.09 -7.11 -2.46
CA ALA A 133 -2.10 -6.10 -2.76
C ALA A 133 -2.94 -6.54 -3.97
N LEU A 134 -4.21 -6.13 -4.00
CA LEU A 134 -5.11 -6.44 -5.11
C LEU A 134 -5.52 -5.15 -5.83
N LEU A 135 -5.02 -4.94 -7.05
CA LEU A 135 -5.31 -3.75 -7.84
C LEU A 135 -5.68 -4.14 -9.27
N HIS A 136 -6.76 -3.57 -9.79
CA HIS A 136 -7.28 -3.84 -11.15
C HIS A 136 -7.50 -5.33 -11.46
N GLY A 137 -7.83 -6.14 -10.44
CA GLY A 137 -7.98 -7.59 -10.57
C GLY A 137 -6.66 -8.36 -10.71
N VAL A 138 -5.53 -7.70 -10.47
CA VAL A 138 -4.19 -8.30 -10.46
C VAL A 138 -3.74 -8.49 -9.02
N GLN A 139 -3.34 -9.71 -8.67
CA GLN A 139 -2.73 -9.99 -7.38
C GLN A 139 -1.24 -9.64 -7.46
N ILE A 140 -0.78 -8.76 -6.58
CA ILE A 140 0.60 -8.28 -6.53
C ILE A 140 1.24 -8.90 -5.29
N HIS A 141 1.93 -10.02 -5.47
CA HIS A 141 2.60 -10.75 -4.39
C HIS A 141 4.02 -10.24 -4.25
N TYR A 142 4.40 -9.83 -3.05
CA TYR A 142 5.73 -9.30 -2.76
C TYR A 142 6.16 -9.68 -1.35
N TYR A 143 7.43 -9.42 -1.07
CA TYR A 143 7.99 -9.56 0.26
C TYR A 143 8.23 -8.18 0.85
N VAL A 144 7.68 -7.96 2.04
CA VAL A 144 7.95 -6.80 2.91
C VAL A 144 9.37 -6.91 3.48
N PHE A 145 9.80 -8.13 3.83
CA PHE A 145 11.11 -8.42 4.40
C PHE A 145 11.77 -9.62 3.70
N TYR A 146 13.09 -9.78 3.89
CA TYR A 146 13.89 -10.97 3.60
C TYR A 146 14.14 -11.33 2.12
N GLU A 147 13.22 -11.04 1.21
CA GLU A 147 13.36 -11.36 -0.22
C GLU A 147 12.97 -10.21 -1.16
N ASP A 148 13.45 -10.29 -2.41
CA ASP A 148 13.22 -9.29 -3.45
C ASP A 148 12.22 -9.72 -4.53
N ASN A 149 11.59 -10.88 -4.34
CA ASN A 149 10.67 -11.46 -5.30
C ASN A 149 9.37 -10.66 -5.40
N LEU A 150 9.02 -10.27 -6.63
CA LEU A 150 7.73 -9.68 -6.99
C LEU A 150 7.05 -10.58 -8.01
N ALA A 151 5.77 -10.88 -7.81
CA ALA A 151 4.98 -11.60 -8.77
C ALA A 151 3.60 -10.96 -8.97
N PHE A 152 3.24 -10.80 -10.24
CA PHE A 152 1.89 -10.44 -10.64
C PHE A 152 1.15 -11.71 -11.08
N VAL A 153 -0.03 -11.93 -10.54
CA VAL A 153 -0.97 -12.97 -10.99
C VAL A 153 -2.19 -12.28 -11.57
N TYR A 154 -2.41 -12.49 -12.87
CA TYR A 154 -3.47 -11.83 -13.62
C TYR A 154 -4.76 -12.66 -13.61
N ALA A 155 -5.87 -12.03 -13.98
CA ALA A 155 -7.19 -12.68 -14.00
C ALA A 155 -7.28 -13.87 -14.98
N ASP A 156 -6.44 -13.90 -16.01
CA ASP A 156 -6.32 -15.03 -16.96
C ASP A 156 -5.46 -16.18 -16.41
N GLY A 157 -4.97 -16.07 -15.17
CA GLY A 157 -4.07 -17.04 -14.52
C GLY A 157 -2.61 -16.91 -14.95
N SER A 158 -2.28 -16.05 -15.91
CA SER A 158 -0.90 -15.80 -16.28
C SER A 158 -0.13 -15.15 -15.12
N LYS A 159 1.17 -15.44 -15.06
CA LYS A 159 2.05 -14.96 -13.99
C LYS A 159 3.30 -14.33 -14.58
N THR A 160 3.65 -13.14 -14.11
CA THR A 160 4.95 -12.51 -14.39
C THR A 160 5.72 -12.34 -13.10
N LYS A 161 7.00 -12.69 -13.12
CA LYS A 161 7.92 -12.53 -11.99
C LYS A 161 8.93 -11.45 -12.30
N GLN A 162 9.31 -10.67 -11.30
CA GLN A 162 10.37 -9.68 -11.35
C GLN A 162 11.15 -9.70 -10.04
N LEU A 163 12.32 -9.07 -10.06
CA LEU A 163 13.08 -8.75 -8.87
C LEU A 163 12.99 -7.26 -8.61
N LEU A 164 12.68 -6.92 -7.36
CA LEU A 164 12.80 -5.58 -6.83
C LEU A 164 14.23 -5.35 -6.37
N SER A 165 14.54 -4.09 -6.09
CA SER A 165 15.80 -3.69 -5.47
C SER A 165 15.87 -4.23 -4.06
N THR A 166 17.06 -4.70 -3.69
CA THR A 166 17.36 -5.17 -2.35
C THR A 166 17.16 -4.06 -1.34
N ILE A 167 16.51 -4.38 -0.23
CA ILE A 167 16.34 -3.52 0.94
C ILE A 167 17.35 -3.91 2.02
N ASN A 168 17.67 -3.00 2.94
CA ASN A 168 18.53 -3.37 4.07
C ASN A 168 17.79 -4.34 5.00
N LYS A 169 18.55 -5.12 5.78
CA LYS A 169 18.01 -6.17 6.64
C LYS A 169 16.96 -5.66 7.65
N ASP A 170 17.10 -4.41 8.08
CA ASP A 170 16.24 -3.78 9.09
C ASP A 170 15.15 -2.88 8.47
N ASP A 171 15.07 -2.83 7.13
CA ASP A 171 14.05 -2.07 6.40
C ASP A 171 12.83 -2.92 6.07
N ALA A 172 11.68 -2.24 5.98
CA ALA A 172 10.46 -2.80 5.42
C ALA A 172 10.23 -2.23 4.02
N ARG A 173 9.91 -3.11 3.06
CA ARG A 173 9.43 -2.68 1.74
C ARG A 173 7.97 -2.24 1.85
N HIS A 174 7.67 -1.10 1.23
CA HIS A 174 6.31 -0.57 1.16
C HIS A 174 5.85 -0.47 -0.29
N ILE A 175 4.62 -0.88 -0.55
CA ILE A 175 3.92 -0.62 -1.81
C ILE A 175 3.15 0.70 -1.70
N ASN A 176 3.18 1.51 -2.75
CA ASN A 176 2.40 2.73 -2.88
C ASN A 176 1.50 2.63 -4.11
N ILE A 177 0.26 3.10 -4.00
CA ILE A 177 -0.73 3.06 -5.09
C ILE A 177 -1.13 4.48 -5.47
N GLU A 178 -0.63 4.97 -6.59
CA GLU A 178 -0.89 6.33 -7.11
C GLU A 178 -0.96 6.30 -8.63
N ASP A 179 -1.59 7.32 -9.23
CA ASP A 179 -1.61 7.54 -10.68
C ASP A 179 -0.30 8.23 -11.09
N TYR A 180 0.71 7.44 -11.50
CA TYR A 180 2.05 7.94 -11.78
C TYR A 180 2.15 8.56 -13.17
N ASN A 181 1.35 8.09 -14.13
CA ASN A 181 1.34 8.58 -15.52
C ASN A 181 0.22 9.59 -15.83
N PHE A 182 -0.62 9.94 -14.86
CA PHE A 182 -1.70 10.93 -14.94
C PHE A 182 -2.79 10.58 -15.96
N ASP A 183 -3.06 9.29 -16.13
CA ASP A 183 -4.10 8.75 -17.02
C ASP A 183 -5.43 8.46 -16.30
N GLY A 184 -5.48 8.69 -14.98
CA GLY A 184 -6.65 8.44 -14.13
C GLY A 184 -6.74 7.01 -13.59
N ILE A 185 -5.78 6.15 -13.93
CA ILE A 185 -5.68 4.77 -13.47
C ILE A 185 -4.54 4.68 -12.45
N ASN A 186 -4.81 4.01 -11.33
CA ASN A 186 -3.77 3.84 -10.33
C ASN A 186 -2.71 2.85 -10.80
N ASP A 187 -1.47 3.20 -10.59
CA ASP A 187 -0.28 2.38 -10.79
C ASP A 187 0.25 1.90 -9.43
N ILE A 188 1.42 1.28 -9.41
CA ILE A 188 2.09 0.92 -8.16
C ILE A 188 3.56 1.35 -8.14
N SER A 189 4.10 1.56 -6.94
CA SER A 189 5.55 1.62 -6.75
C SER A 189 5.99 0.92 -5.47
N PHE A 190 7.27 0.53 -5.44
CA PHE A 190 7.94 0.04 -4.25
C PHE A 190 9.05 1.00 -3.85
N SER A 191 9.19 1.25 -2.54
CA SER A 191 10.27 2.09 -2.00
C SER A 191 11.44 1.29 -1.46
N THR A 192 12.63 1.85 -1.65
CA THR A 192 13.86 1.45 -0.97
C THR A 192 14.54 2.71 -0.44
N SER A 193 14.82 2.72 0.87
CA SER A 193 15.54 3.80 1.53
C SER A 193 17.05 3.60 1.46
N ILE A 194 17.78 4.68 1.16
CA ILE A 194 19.24 4.77 1.33
C ILE A 194 19.51 5.48 2.65
N TYR A 195 20.47 4.99 3.43
CA TYR A 195 20.81 5.52 4.75
C TYR A 195 22.23 6.09 4.83
N ASN A 196 22.43 7.07 5.69
CA ASN A 196 23.73 7.50 6.20
C ASN A 196 23.79 7.26 7.71
N GLY A 197 24.23 6.06 8.11
CA GLY A 197 24.05 5.59 9.48
C GLY A 197 22.57 5.24 9.72
N VAL A 198 21.89 6.01 10.58
CA VAL A 198 20.47 5.80 10.93
C VAL A 198 19.50 6.73 10.19
N GLU A 199 20.00 7.76 9.50
CA GLU A 199 19.17 8.73 8.79
C GLU A 199 18.91 8.29 7.35
N VAL A 200 17.63 8.31 6.93
CA VAL A 200 17.26 8.12 5.52
C VAL A 200 17.72 9.34 4.73
N VAL A 201 18.60 9.13 3.75
CA VAL A 201 19.10 10.18 2.87
C VAL A 201 18.39 10.23 1.53
N GLU A 202 17.76 9.15 1.07
CA GLU A 202 17.02 9.10 -0.19
C GLU A 202 15.98 7.97 -0.16
N ASP A 203 14.73 8.25 -0.56
CA ASP A 203 13.72 7.20 -0.81
C ASP A 203 13.57 6.95 -2.31
N ILE A 204 14.08 5.82 -2.80
CA ILE A 204 14.06 5.45 -4.21
C ILE A 204 12.79 4.67 -4.54
N LYS A 205 12.06 5.12 -5.56
CA LYS A 205 10.87 4.43 -6.06
C LYS A 205 11.13 3.60 -7.31
N GLU A 206 10.69 2.35 -7.28
CA GLU A 206 10.51 1.51 -8.48
C GLU A 206 9.04 1.50 -8.89
N ILE A 207 8.73 2.11 -10.04
CA ILE A 207 7.35 2.33 -10.50
C ILE A 207 6.96 1.28 -11.54
N PHE A 208 5.71 0.82 -11.47
CA PHE A 208 5.09 -0.08 -12.42
C PHE A 208 3.76 0.51 -12.90
N ILE A 209 3.66 0.76 -14.20
CA ILE A 209 2.50 1.38 -14.84
C ILE A 209 1.52 0.29 -15.30
N TYR A 210 0.24 0.45 -14.97
CA TYR A 210 -0.83 -0.42 -15.42
C TYR A 210 -1.26 -0.07 -16.84
N ASN A 211 -1.11 -1.01 -17.77
CA ASN A 211 -1.57 -0.83 -19.14
C ASN A 211 -2.99 -1.40 -19.28
N THR A 212 -3.97 -0.54 -19.50
CA THR A 212 -5.40 -0.91 -19.58
C THR A 212 -5.74 -1.78 -20.80
N ALA A 213 -5.01 -1.64 -21.91
CA ALA A 213 -5.21 -2.44 -23.12
C ALA A 213 -4.79 -3.90 -22.93
N THR A 214 -3.63 -4.12 -22.31
CA THR A 214 -3.08 -5.46 -22.05
C THR A 214 -3.50 -6.03 -20.69
N LYS A 215 -4.02 -5.18 -19.79
CA LYS A 215 -4.34 -5.46 -18.39
C LYS A 215 -3.15 -5.94 -17.56
N LYS A 216 -1.95 -5.44 -17.88
CA LYS A 216 -0.68 -5.85 -17.26
C LYS A 216 0.12 -4.68 -16.72
N PHE A 217 0.88 -4.93 -15.66
CA PHE A 217 1.85 -3.98 -15.12
C PHE A 217 3.17 -4.06 -15.86
N ASN A 218 3.72 -2.89 -16.22
CA ASN A 218 5.03 -2.77 -16.85
C ASN A 218 5.92 -1.87 -16.01
N LYS A 219 7.15 -2.29 -15.74
CA LYS A 219 8.12 -1.47 -15.03
C LYS A 219 8.42 -0.20 -15.83
N LEU A 220 8.25 0.97 -15.21
CA LEU A 220 8.47 2.26 -15.85
C LEU A 220 9.92 2.37 -16.29
N GLN A 221 10.11 2.60 -17.58
CA GLN A 221 11.44 2.86 -18.13
C GLN A 221 11.81 4.32 -17.91
N LYS A 222 13.01 4.55 -17.40
CA LYS A 222 13.55 5.90 -17.22
C LYS A 222 13.78 6.57 -18.57
N ALA A 223 13.73 7.91 -18.59
CA ALA A 223 14.07 8.68 -19.78
C ALA A 223 15.52 8.40 -20.19
N THR A 224 15.78 8.35 -21.51
CA THR A 224 17.12 8.07 -22.04
C THR A 224 18.15 9.10 -21.56
N SER A 225 17.75 10.37 -21.45
CA SER A 225 18.60 11.47 -20.98
C SER A 225 18.96 11.41 -19.49
N THR A 226 18.25 10.59 -18.70
CA THR A 226 18.49 10.41 -17.27
C THR A 226 18.75 8.94 -16.93
N LYS A 227 19.28 8.19 -17.90
CA LYS A 227 19.66 6.78 -17.72
C LYS A 227 20.73 6.68 -16.63
N GLY A 228 20.36 6.09 -15.49
CA GLY A 228 21.22 5.95 -14.30
C GLY A 228 20.78 6.80 -13.09
N VAL A 229 19.89 7.77 -13.30
CA VAL A 229 19.35 8.61 -12.22
C VAL A 229 18.26 7.86 -11.46
N SER A 230 18.32 7.79 -10.13
CA SER A 230 17.26 7.22 -9.27
C SER A 230 15.99 8.08 -9.30
N PHE A 231 14.84 7.47 -9.02
CA PHE A 231 13.63 8.22 -8.65
C PHE A 231 13.60 8.42 -7.14
N GLY A 232 14.57 9.19 -6.63
CA GLY A 232 14.66 9.55 -5.22
C GLY A 232 13.64 10.62 -4.84
N ASP A 233 13.14 10.56 -3.61
CA ASP A 233 12.22 11.54 -2.99
C ASP A 233 11.10 12.02 -3.93
N LEU A 234 10.52 11.06 -4.65
CA LEU A 234 9.63 11.34 -5.75
C LEU A 234 8.35 12.02 -5.29
N LYS A 235 7.93 13.06 -6.01
CA LYS A 235 6.68 13.80 -5.80
C LYS A 235 5.89 13.90 -7.10
N LEU A 236 4.57 13.77 -6.97
CA LEU A 236 3.63 13.96 -8.08
C LEU A 236 3.05 15.37 -8.04
N ASN A 237 3.32 16.16 -9.08
CA ASN A 237 2.65 17.43 -9.32
C ASN A 237 1.46 17.19 -10.25
N LYS A 238 0.35 16.73 -9.66
CA LYS A 238 -0.88 16.36 -10.36
C LYS A 238 -1.45 17.48 -11.25
N PRO A 239 -1.52 18.76 -10.79
CA PRO A 239 -2.03 19.85 -11.64
C PRO A 239 -1.26 20.05 -12.94
N HIS A 240 0.04 19.76 -12.95
CA HIS A 240 0.91 19.94 -14.11
C HIS A 240 1.27 18.63 -14.82
N LYS A 241 0.74 17.50 -14.36
CA LYS A 241 1.07 16.15 -14.83
C LYS A 241 2.58 15.90 -14.89
N GLN A 242 3.26 16.17 -13.77
CA GLN A 242 4.72 16.09 -13.66
C GLN A 242 5.14 15.17 -12.53
N ILE A 243 6.17 14.36 -12.80
CA ILE A 243 6.94 13.68 -11.77
C ILE A 243 8.16 14.54 -11.44
N VAL A 244 8.36 14.86 -10.17
CA VAL A 244 9.57 15.52 -9.69
C VAL A 244 10.34 14.51 -8.86
N ALA A 245 11.58 14.22 -9.23
CA ALA A 245 12.45 13.31 -8.50
C ALA A 245 13.78 14.00 -8.19
N LYS A 246 14.33 13.68 -7.03
CA LYS A 246 15.69 14.04 -6.64
C LYS A 246 16.60 12.85 -6.83
N CYS A 247 17.87 13.13 -7.05
CA CYS A 247 18.91 12.09 -7.11
C CYS A 247 20.22 12.70 -6.64
N LYS A 248 20.96 11.96 -5.84
CA LYS A 248 22.31 12.34 -5.47
C LYS A 248 23.29 11.93 -6.57
N VAL A 249 23.96 12.90 -7.17
CA VAL A 249 25.01 12.69 -8.18
C VAL A 249 26.32 13.24 -7.62
N GLY A 250 27.18 12.33 -7.15
CA GLY A 250 28.36 12.69 -6.38
C GLY A 250 27.99 13.40 -5.07
N ASN A 251 28.46 14.64 -4.90
CA ASN A 251 28.17 15.45 -3.71
C ASN A 251 27.01 16.44 -3.91
N LYS A 252 26.34 16.40 -5.06
CA LYS A 252 25.24 17.30 -5.38
C LYS A 252 23.90 16.56 -5.38
N TRP A 253 22.87 17.28 -4.96
CA TRP A 253 21.49 16.87 -5.15
C TRP A 253 20.95 17.52 -6.40
N LEU A 254 20.54 16.71 -7.37
CA LEU A 254 19.92 17.20 -8.59
C LEU A 254 18.43 16.92 -8.55
N THR A 255 17.63 17.88 -9.01
CA THR A 255 16.19 17.74 -9.16
C THR A 255 15.84 17.63 -10.63
N TYR A 256 15.13 16.56 -10.99
CA TYR A 256 14.63 16.30 -12.33
C TYR A 256 13.12 16.40 -12.35
N THR A 257 12.59 17.12 -13.34
CA THR A 257 11.16 17.14 -13.66
C THR A 257 10.91 16.34 -14.92
N TYR A 258 9.96 15.43 -14.87
CA TYR A 258 9.56 14.56 -15.97
C TYR A 258 8.11 14.77 -16.35
N LYS A 259 7.80 14.47 -17.61
CA LYS A 259 6.44 14.35 -18.16
C LYS A 259 6.33 13.10 -19.01
N PHE A 260 5.11 12.62 -19.21
CA PHE A 260 4.82 11.63 -20.25
C PHE A 260 4.53 12.35 -21.56
N ASP A 261 5.12 11.87 -22.65
CA ASP A 261 4.75 12.32 -24.00
C ASP A 261 3.44 11.67 -24.46
N GLU A 262 2.98 12.03 -25.65
CA GLU A 262 1.73 11.51 -26.24
C GLU A 262 1.76 9.99 -26.49
N LEU A 263 2.94 9.39 -26.54
CA LEU A 263 3.15 7.95 -26.70
C LEU A 263 3.24 7.22 -25.35
N GLY A 264 3.09 7.94 -24.23
CA GLY A 264 3.21 7.39 -22.89
C GLY A 264 4.65 7.08 -22.47
N LYS A 265 5.64 7.69 -23.12
CA LYS A 265 7.05 7.57 -22.74
C LYS A 265 7.43 8.71 -21.80
N LEU A 266 8.18 8.38 -20.75
CA LEU A 266 8.71 9.35 -19.82
C LEU A 266 9.87 10.15 -20.45
N ILE A 267 9.78 11.48 -20.39
CA ILE A 267 10.80 12.43 -20.85
C ILE A 267 11.19 13.38 -19.72
N ALA A 268 12.49 13.70 -19.62
CA ALA A 268 12.96 14.75 -18.72
C ALA A 268 12.78 16.12 -19.37
N VAL A 269 12.12 17.06 -18.69
CA VAL A 269 11.81 18.39 -19.21
C VAL A 269 12.58 19.51 -18.49
N LYS A 270 13.13 19.23 -17.31
CA LYS A 270 13.97 20.17 -16.56
C LYS A 270 14.94 19.43 -15.65
N GLN A 271 16.15 19.96 -15.54
CA GLN A 271 17.12 19.64 -14.49
C GLN A 271 17.44 20.93 -13.73
N ALA A 272 17.57 20.84 -12.41
CA ALA A 272 18.02 21.92 -11.55
C ALA A 272 19.00 21.38 -10.49
N ASP A 273 19.97 22.21 -10.13
CA ASP A 273 20.88 22.04 -8.99
C ASP A 273 20.23 22.58 -7.69
#